data_AF-A0A2E3J8P9-F1
#
_entry.id   AF-A0A2E3J8P9-F1
#
_cell.length_a   1.000
_cell.length_b   1.000
_cell.length_c   1.000
_cell.angle_alpha   90.00
_cell.angle_beta   90.00
_cell.angle_gamma   90.00
#
_symmetry.space_group_name_H-M   'P 1'
#
loop_
_entity.id
_entity.type
_entity.pdbx_description
1 polymer ?
#
loop_
_entity_poly.entity_id
_entity_poly.type
_entity_poly.pdbx_seq_one_letter_code
_entity_poly.pdbx_strand_id
1 'polypeptide(L)' 'METVTLSPKYQVVIPKRIRKLLNLEPGEKLQVISYDNRIEFVLVRDMKSMKGFLKGLNSDFSREKDDRV' A
#
# COMPACT_ATOMS: atom_id res chain seq x y z
N MET A 1 -12.32 -6.25 -13.99
CA MET A 1 -12.78 -6.20 -12.58
C MET A 1 -12.80 -7.62 -12.05
N GLU A 2 -12.40 -7.82 -10.81
CA GLU A 2 -12.58 -9.11 -10.11
C GLU A 2 -13.43 -8.84 -8.88
N THR A 3 -14.60 -9.49 -8.82
CA THR A 3 -15.51 -9.40 -7.67
C THR A 3 -15.24 -10.59 -6.76
N VAL A 4 -15.14 -10.34 -5.47
CA VAL A 4 -14.93 -11.38 -4.46
C VAL A 4 -16.08 -11.39 -3.47
N THR A 5 -16.47 -12.57 -3.00
CA THR A 5 -17.52 -12.73 -2.00
C THR A 5 -16.96 -12.52 -0.60
N LEU A 6 -17.66 -11.73 0.21
CA LEU A 6 -17.36 -11.57 1.63
C LEU A 6 -17.82 -12.83 2.38
N SER A 7 -16.89 -13.50 3.07
CA SER A 7 -17.22 -14.69 3.86
C SER A 7 -18.02 -14.32 5.13
N PRO A 8 -18.69 -15.29 5.79
CA PRO A 8 -19.40 -15.05 7.05
C PRO A 8 -18.52 -14.51 8.19
N LYS A 9 -17.19 -14.68 8.09
CA LYS A 9 -16.21 -14.13 9.03
C LYS A 9 -15.65 -12.78 8.59
N TYR A 10 -16.33 -12.11 7.65
CA TYR A 10 -15.89 -10.85 7.06
C TYR A 10 -14.51 -10.93 6.39
N GLN A 11 -14.17 -12.09 5.83
CA GLN A 11 -12.90 -12.30 5.12
C GLN A 11 -13.13 -12.19 3.61
N VAL A 12 -12.20 -11.53 2.92
CA VAL A 12 -12.13 -11.51 1.46
C VAL A 12 -10.87 -12.23 1.00
N VAL A 13 -11.01 -13.08 -0.03
CA VAL A 13 -9.86 -13.76 -0.63
C VAL A 13 -9.23 -12.83 -1.66
N ILE A 14 -7.94 -12.52 -1.52
CA ILE A 14 -7.22 -11.72 -2.52
C ILE A 14 -6.99 -12.58 -3.78
N PRO A 15 -7.54 -12.17 -4.94
CA PRO A 15 -7.42 -12.98 -6.15
C PRO A 15 -5.98 -13.16 -6.61
N LYS A 16 -5.72 -14.27 -7.33
CA LYS A 16 -4.37 -14.65 -7.77
C LYS A 16 -3.69 -13.57 -8.61
N ARG A 17 -4.45 -12.85 -9.45
CA ARG A 17 -3.91 -11.79 -10.30
C ARG A 17 -3.38 -10.62 -9.48
N ILE A 18 -4.13 -10.19 -8.46
CA ILE A 18 -3.72 -9.09 -7.55
C ILE A 18 -2.51 -9.50 -6.72
N ARG A 19 -2.49 -10.73 -6.18
CA ARG A 19 -1.32 -11.28 -5.47
C ARG A 19 -0.05 -11.21 -6.29
N LYS A 20 -0.13 -11.57 -7.58
CA LYS A 20 1.02 -11.51 -8.49
C LYS A 20 1.41 -10.07 -8.85
N LEU A 21 0.42 -9.21 -9.13
CA LEU A 21 0.66 -7.82 -9.54
C LEU A 21 1.38 -7.03 -8.44
N LEU A 22 0.98 -7.22 -7.19
CA LEU A 22 1.55 -6.52 -6.03
C LEU A 22 2.68 -7.32 -5.35
N ASN A 23 3.06 -8.48 -5.90
CA ASN A 23 4.01 -9.41 -5.33
C ASN A 23 3.77 -9.69 -3.83
N LEU A 24 2.52 -10.00 -3.49
CA LEU A 24 2.09 -10.23 -2.11
C LEU A 24 2.58 -11.58 -1.58
N GLU A 25 3.12 -11.57 -0.37
CA GLU A 25 3.59 -12.77 0.31
C GLU A 25 2.71 -13.10 1.54
N PRO A 26 2.50 -14.39 1.86
CA PRO A 26 1.81 -14.77 3.09
C PRO A 26 2.51 -14.20 4.33
N GLY A 27 1.74 -13.55 5.21
CA GLY A 27 2.26 -12.93 6.43
C GLY A 27 2.57 -11.44 6.30
N GLU A 28 2.50 -10.86 5.10
CA GLU A 28 2.54 -9.41 4.94
C GLU A 28 1.36 -8.74 5.68
N LYS A 29 1.65 -7.57 6.28
CA LYS A 29 0.66 -6.79 7.01
C LYS A 29 0.02 -5.77 6.07
N LEU A 30 -1.31 -5.69 6.13
CA LEU A 30 -2.10 -4.68 5.44
C LEU A 30 -2.77 -3.79 6.48
N GLN A 31 -2.73 -2.49 6.25
CA GLN A 31 -3.57 -1.52 6.95
C GLN A 31 -4.87 -1.36 6.17
N VAL A 32 -5.98 -1.28 6.89
CA VAL A 32 -7.32 -1.16 6.32
C VAL A 32 -7.85 0.23 6.61
N ILE A 33 -8.27 0.95 5.57
CA ILE A 33 -8.81 2.31 5.66
C ILE A 33 -10.21 2.32 5.04
N SER A 34 -11.17 2.91 5.74
CA SER A 34 -12.49 3.22 5.17
C SER A 34 -12.45 4.64 4.64
N TYR A 35 -12.73 4.82 3.35
CA TYR A 35 -12.75 6.13 2.71
C TYR A 35 -13.81 6.15 1.61
N ASP A 36 -14.68 7.15 1.59
CA ASP A 36 -15.64 7.40 0.50
C ASP A 36 -16.37 6.13 0.01
N ASN A 37 -17.00 5.45 0.97
CA ASN A 37 -17.79 4.23 0.77
C ASN A 37 -17.02 3.04 0.16
N ARG A 38 -15.70 3.00 0.28
CA ARG A 38 -14.85 1.86 -0.07
C ARG A 38 -13.83 1.55 1.02
N ILE A 39 -13.30 0.33 0.95
CA ILE A 39 -12.21 -0.12 1.80
C ILE A 39 -10.92 -0.11 0.97
N GLU A 40 -9.89 0.54 1.47
CA GLU A 40 -8.55 0.54 0.89
C GLU A 40 -7.60 -0.29 1.77
N PHE A 41 -6.78 -1.10 1.11
CA PHE A 41 -5.74 -1.91 1.76
C PHE A 41 -4.37 -1.34 1.39
N VAL A 42 -3.61 -0.90 2.40
CA VAL A 42 -2.28 -0.34 2.24
C VAL A 42 -1.25 -1.30 2.81
N LEU A 43 -0.23 -1.65 2.03
CA LEU A 43 0.87 -2.50 2.51
C LEU A 43 1.69 -1.79 3.58
N VAL A 44 1.80 -2.41 4.75
CA VAL A 44 2.65 -1.92 5.83
C VAL A 44 4.05 -2.51 5.63
N ARG A 45 4.96 -1.68 5.09
CA ARG A 45 6.37 -2.02 4.97
C ARG A 45 7.11 -1.64 6.26
N ASP A 46 8.04 -2.48 6.71
CA ASP A 46 8.91 -2.13 7.84
C ASP A 46 9.78 -0.93 7.45
N MET A 47 9.83 0.11 8.29
CA MET A 47 10.70 1.27 8.09
C MET A 47 12.17 0.87 7.83
N LYS A 48 12.65 -0.23 8.44
CA LYS A 48 13.99 -0.77 8.19
C LYS A 48 14.17 -1.22 6.74
N SER A 49 13.16 -1.85 6.15
CA SER A 49 13.17 -2.30 4.75
C SER A 49 13.12 -1.15 3.75
N MET A 50 12.64 0.02 4.17
CA MET A 50 12.56 1.23 3.34
C MET A 50 13.91 1.96 3.21
N LYS A 51 14.92 1.57 3.99
CA LYS A 51 16.23 2.23 3.96
C LYS A 51 16.89 2.04 2.58
N GLY A 52 17.19 3.15 1.91
CA GLY A 52 17.80 3.14 0.58
C GLY A 52 16.82 2.95 -0.57
N PHE A 53 15.51 2.89 -0.31
CA PHE A 53 14.49 2.79 -1.36
C PHE A 53 14.53 3.97 -2.35
N LEU A 54 14.91 5.17 -1.89
CA LEU A 54 15.05 6.37 -2.72
C LEU A 54 16.47 6.56 -3.27
N LYS A 55 17.37 5.57 -3.15
CA LYS A 55 18.75 5.68 -3.62
C LYS A 55 18.77 5.82 -5.14
N GLY A 56 19.25 6.96 -5.63
CA GLY A 56 19.29 7.27 -7.06
C GLY A 56 18.10 8.08 -7.59
N LEU A 57 17.19 8.52 -6.72
CA LEU A 57 16.16 9.49 -7.10
C LEU A 57 16.82 10.85 -7.37
N ASN A 58 16.45 11.48 -8.48
CA ASN A 58 16.89 12.84 -8.78
C ASN A 58 16.26 13.80 -7.78
N SER A 59 17.10 14.39 -6.92
CA SER A 59 16.70 15.35 -5.89
C SER A 59 16.75 16.80 -6.35
N ASP A 60 16.98 17.07 -7.64
CA ASP A 60 16.98 18.42 -8.20
C ASP A 60 15.54 18.94 -8.32
N PHE A 61 15.00 19.41 -7.19
CA PHE A 61 13.76 20.16 -7.17
C PHE A 61 13.96 21.48 -6.42
N SER A 62 13.37 22.54 -6.96
CA SER A 62 13.33 23.84 -6.29
C SER A 62 12.33 23.76 -5.14
N ARG A 63 12.81 23.89 -3.90
CA ARG A 63 11.95 24.03 -2.73
C ARG A 63 11.32 25.42 -2.72
N GLU A 64 10.00 25.48 -2.57
CA GLU A 64 9.29 26.74 -2.31
C GLU A 64 9.67 27.24 -0.91
N LYS A 65 10.02 28.52 -0.80
CA LYS A 65 10.60 29.10 0.43
C LYS A 65 9.56 29.42 1.52
N ASP A 66 8.27 29.21 1.25
CA ASP A 66 7.17 29.70 2.09
C ASP A 66 6.81 28.77 3.28
N ASP A 67 7.24 27.50 3.27
CA ASP A 67 6.79 26.49 4.24
C ASP A 67 7.62 26.44 5.55
N ARG A 68 8.10 27.57 6.06
CA ARG A 68 8.78 27.62 7.37
C ARG A 68 7.96 28.43 8.38
N VAL A 69 7.36 27.74 9.35
CA VAL A 69 6.92 28.30 10.64
C VAL A 69 8.00 28.04 11.69
#